data_AF-A0A2R6E9P3-F1
#
_entry.id   AF-A0A2R6E9P3-F1
#
_cell.length_a   1.000
_cell.length_b   1.000
_cell.length_c   1.000
_cell.angle_alpha   90.00
_cell.angle_beta   90.00
_cell.angle_gamma   90.00
#
_symmetry.space_group_name_H-M   'P 1'
#
loop_
_entity.id
_entity.type
_entity.pdbx_description
1 polymer ?
#
loop_
_entity_poly.entity_id
_entity_poly.type
_entity_poly.pdbx_seq_one_letter_code
_entity_poly.pdbx_strand_id
1 'polypeptide(L)'
;MSEIDVEPVEEIDDAAVPAGVDAPEYVLYGGKGGVGKTTMAAATALASARDGTPTLVVSTDPAHSLSDTLETSIPAEPAQIRDDDPLYAAEIDPDEALEEGPFAGDGENPMGGMLGGLGEAMGG
;
A
#
# COMPACT_ATOMS: atom_id res chain seq x y z
N MET A 1 -9.41 -22.13 27.02
CA MET A 1 -8.46 -21.11 26.55
C MET A 1 -8.05 -20.34 27.79
N SER A 2 -6.76 -20.28 28.11
CA SER A 2 -6.29 -19.43 29.20
C SER A 2 -6.45 -17.99 28.75
N GLU A 3 -7.12 -17.16 29.54
CA GLU A 3 -7.17 -15.71 29.31
C GLU A 3 -5.74 -15.16 29.43
N ILE A 4 -5.35 -14.34 28.45
CA ILE A 4 -4.07 -13.61 28.47
C ILE A 4 -4.40 -12.22 28.97
N ASP A 5 -3.88 -11.86 30.15
CA ASP A 5 -3.91 -10.48 30.63
C ASP A 5 -2.96 -9.64 29.74
N VAL A 6 -3.54 -8.69 29.00
CA VAL A 6 -2.80 -7.77 28.13
C VAL A 6 -2.83 -6.39 28.78
N GLU A 7 -1.67 -5.91 29.19
CA GLU A 7 -1.50 -4.54 29.68
C GLU A 7 -0.95 -3.67 28.53
N PRO A 8 -1.45 -2.45 28.32
CA PRO A 8 -0.91 -1.54 27.32
C PRO A 8 0.51 -1.10 27.69
N VAL A 9 1.39 -1.05 26.69
CA VAL A 9 2.75 -0.51 26.83
C VAL A 9 2.71 0.96 26.44
N GLU A 10 2.99 1.86 27.39
CA GLU A 10 2.94 3.31 27.13
C GLU A 10 4.22 3.86 26.51
N GLU A 11 5.37 3.23 26.77
CA GLU A 11 6.66 3.62 26.22
C GLU A 11 7.48 2.37 25.84
N ILE A 12 8.17 2.45 24.70
CA ILE A 12 9.10 1.43 24.23
C ILE A 12 10.49 2.05 24.21
N ASP A 13 11.48 1.31 24.72
CA ASP A 13 12.89 1.69 24.59
C ASP A 13 13.27 1.73 23.10
N ASP A 14 13.73 2.89 22.60
CA ASP A 14 14.15 3.04 21.20
C ASP A 14 15.25 2.04 20.80
N ALA A 15 16.07 1.59 21.75
CA ALA A 15 17.08 0.56 21.51
C ALA A 15 16.47 -0.84 21.29
N ALA A 16 15.23 -1.07 21.71
CA ALA A 16 14.48 -2.29 21.46
C ALA A 16 13.74 -2.26 20.11
N VAL A 17 13.60 -1.09 19.49
CA VAL A 17 13.01 -0.94 18.17
C VAL A 17 14.04 -1.32 17.11
N PRO A 18 13.69 -2.14 16.10
CA PRO A 18 14.59 -2.41 14.99
C PRO A 18 15.02 -1.12 14.28
N ALA A 19 16.33 -0.87 14.24
CA ALA A 19 16.92 0.17 13.42
C ALA A 19 17.05 -0.36 11.98
N GLY A 20 16.03 -0.12 11.16
CA GLY A 20 16.02 -0.49 9.76
C GLY A 20 15.40 -1.84 9.45
N VAL A 21 15.29 -2.10 8.16
CA VAL A 21 14.81 -3.36 7.60
C VAL A 21 15.76 -3.75 6.47
N ASP A 22 16.39 -4.91 6.58
CA ASP A 22 17.09 -5.53 5.44
C ASP A 22 16.03 -6.13 4.50
N ALA A 23 15.52 -5.29 3.61
CA ALA A 23 14.46 -5.61 2.67
C ALA A 23 14.88 -5.30 1.23
N PRO A 24 14.31 -6.02 0.24
CA PRO A 24 14.39 -5.62 -1.15
C PRO A 24 13.82 -4.21 -1.36
N GLU A 25 14.17 -3.59 -2.50
CA GLU A 25 13.64 -2.30 -2.93
C GLU A 25 12.09 -2.27 -3.00
N TYR A 26 11.48 -3.42 -3.28
CA TYR A 26 10.03 -3.58 -3.32
C TYR A 26 9.58 -4.72 -2.41
N VAL A 27 8.71 -4.39 -1.46
CA VAL A 27 8.08 -5.37 -0.55
C VAL A 27 6.57 -5.32 -0.74
N LEU A 28 5.97 -6.46 -1.08
CA LEU A 28 4.52 -6.56 -1.30
C LEU A 28 3.87 -7.38 -0.20
N TYR A 29 2.86 -6.80 0.46
CA TYR A 29 2.07 -7.47 1.50
C TYR A 29 0.74 -7.95 0.93
N GLY A 30 0.67 -9.23 0.59
CA GLY A 30 -0.54 -9.90 0.10
C GLY A 30 -1.15 -10.87 1.11
N GLY A 31 -2.45 -11.12 1.03
CA GLY A 31 -3.15 -12.05 1.92
C GLY A 31 -4.63 -11.73 2.13
N LYS A 32 -5.33 -12.60 2.87
CA LYS A 32 -6.75 -12.43 3.19
C LYS A 32 -7.01 -11.16 4.03
N GLY A 33 -8.28 -10.77 4.16
CA GLY A 33 -8.68 -9.70 5.08
C GLY A 33 -8.35 -10.05 6.54
N GLY A 34 -7.91 -9.08 7.33
CA GLY A 34 -7.68 -9.24 8.78
C GLY A 34 -6.39 -9.97 9.19
N VAL A 35 -5.50 -10.35 8.27
CA VAL A 35 -4.22 -11.03 8.61
C VAL A 35 -3.08 -10.08 9.02
N GLY A 36 -3.34 -8.77 9.12
CA GLY A 36 -2.35 -7.77 9.54
C GLY A 36 -1.46 -7.17 8.44
N LYS A 37 -1.89 -7.22 7.17
CA LYS A 37 -1.09 -6.70 6.04
C LYS A 37 -0.69 -5.23 6.20
N THR A 38 -1.68 -4.38 6.47
CA THR A 38 -1.48 -2.94 6.63
C THR A 38 -0.60 -2.61 7.82
N THR A 39 -0.80 -3.30 8.94
CA THR A 39 0.04 -3.19 10.12
C THR A 39 1.49 -3.53 9.81
N MET A 40 1.74 -4.65 9.12
CA MET A 40 3.10 -5.04 8.75
C MET A 40 3.73 -4.08 7.74
N ALA A 41 2.98 -3.61 6.74
CA ALA A 41 3.47 -2.63 5.78
C ALA A 41 3.86 -1.31 6.46
N ALA A 42 3.01 -0.79 7.34
CA ALA A 42 3.27 0.42 8.12
C ALA A 42 4.49 0.25 9.04
N ALA A 43 4.57 -0.87 9.77
CA ALA A 43 5.67 -1.14 10.68
C ALA A 43 7.02 -1.27 9.95
N THR A 44 7.05 -1.97 8.81
CA THR A 44 8.25 -2.10 7.97
C THR A 44 8.66 -0.75 7.39
N ALA A 45 7.70 0.04 6.89
CA ALA A 45 8.01 1.35 6.33
C ALA A 45 8.56 2.32 7.37
N LEU A 46 7.96 2.33 8.56
CA LEU A 46 8.43 3.14 9.69
C LEU A 46 9.83 2.73 10.15
N ALA A 47 10.10 1.43 10.28
CA ALA A 47 11.43 0.93 10.65
C ALA A 47 12.49 1.28 9.61
N SER A 48 12.18 1.19 8.32
CA SER A 48 13.11 1.57 7.23
C SER A 48 13.38 3.08 7.21
N ALA A 49 12.34 3.90 7.38
CA ALA A 49 12.48 5.36 7.45
C ALA A 49 13.31 5.82 8.66
N ARG A 50 13.12 5.20 9.83
CA ARG A 50 13.90 5.50 11.05
C ARG A 50 15.40 5.23 10.92
N ASP A 51 15.80 4.35 10.01
CA ASP A 51 17.21 4.11 9.66
C ASP A 51 17.73 5.12 8.61
N GLY A 52 16.94 6.12 8.27
CA GLY A 52 17.28 7.16 7.30
C GLY A 52 17.05 6.77 5.85
N THR A 53 16.46 5.60 5.57
CA THR A 53 16.14 5.18 4.20
C THR A 53 14.84 5.87 3.74
N PRO A 54 14.86 6.67 2.65
CA PRO A 54 13.64 7.27 2.11
C PRO A 54 12.67 6.17 1.69
N THR A 55 11.53 6.10 2.36
CA THR A 55 10.61 4.96 2.24
C THR A 55 9.22 5.44 1.87
N LEU A 56 8.66 4.85 0.81
CA LEU A 56 7.26 5.06 0.41
C LEU A 56 6.43 3.82 0.76
N VAL A 57 5.41 4.00 1.59
CA VAL A 57 4.37 2.99 1.80
C VAL A 57 3.14 3.33 0.97
N VAL A 58 2.66 2.37 0.18
CA VAL A 58 1.48 2.54 -0.66
C VAL A 58 0.41 1.54 -0.23
N SER A 59 -0.82 2.01 -0.07
CA SER A 59 -2.00 1.17 0.11
C SER A 59 -2.95 1.34 -1.06
N THR A 60 -3.45 0.21 -1.58
CA THR A 60 -4.57 0.15 -2.52
C THR A 60 -5.78 -0.54 -1.86
N ASP A 61 -5.82 -0.58 -0.53
CA ASP A 61 -6.91 -1.17 0.23
C ASP A 61 -8.10 -0.18 0.26
N PRO A 62 -9.29 -0.56 -0.23
CA PRO A 62 -10.47 0.31 -0.22
C PRO A 62 -10.90 0.75 1.18
N ALA A 63 -10.44 0.07 2.24
CA ALA A 63 -10.84 0.36 3.61
C ALA A 63 -10.06 1.50 4.27
N HIS A 64 -9.24 2.25 3.53
CA HIS A 64 -8.43 3.38 4.03
C HIS A 64 -7.58 3.07 5.28
N SER A 65 -7.20 1.80 5.46
CA SER A 65 -6.68 1.31 6.73
C SER A 65 -5.27 1.79 7.06
N LEU A 66 -4.55 2.39 6.11
CA LEU A 66 -3.18 2.87 6.33
C LEU A 66 -3.20 4.20 7.10
N SER A 67 -4.09 5.12 6.71
CA SER A 67 -4.34 6.36 7.45
C SER A 67 -4.72 6.09 8.92
N ASP A 68 -5.60 5.11 9.16
CA ASP A 68 -5.97 4.68 10.51
C ASP A 68 -4.79 4.07 11.28
N THR A 69 -3.99 3.23 10.62
CA THR A 69 -2.84 2.55 11.25
C THR A 69 -1.75 3.53 11.67
N LEU A 70 -1.55 4.59 10.88
CA LEU A 70 -0.52 5.61 11.12
C LEU A 70 -1.06 6.84 11.86
N GLU A 71 -2.36 6.85 12.18
CA GLU A 71 -3.06 7.97 12.83
C GLU A 71 -2.80 9.30 12.11
N THR A 72 -2.74 9.26 10.77
CA THR A 72 -2.41 10.42 9.94
C THR A 72 -3.19 10.38 8.64
N SER A 73 -3.58 11.55 8.12
CA SER A 73 -4.27 11.62 6.84
C SER A 73 -3.28 11.36 5.70
N ILE A 74 -3.53 10.33 4.89
CA ILE A 74 -2.66 9.99 3.75
C ILE A 74 -3.34 10.41 2.44
N PRO A 75 -2.67 11.21 1.60
CA PRO A 75 -3.19 11.62 0.29
C PRO A 75 -3.09 10.51 -0.76
N ALA A 76 -3.78 10.71 -1.90
CA ALA A 76 -3.69 9.82 -3.06
C ALA A 76 -2.32 9.90 -3.74
N GLU A 77 -1.73 11.09 -3.81
CA GLU A 77 -0.37 11.28 -4.32
C GLU A 77 0.68 11.08 -3.23
N PRO A 78 1.85 10.48 -3.54
CA PRO A 78 2.96 10.35 -2.59
C PRO A 78 3.32 11.68 -1.90
N ALA A 79 3.22 11.69 -0.57
CA ALA A 79 3.60 12.83 0.26
C ALA A 79 4.37 12.37 1.50
N GLN A 80 5.25 13.22 2.00
CA GLN A 80 5.91 12.99 3.28
C GLN A 80 4.90 13.19 4.41
N ILE A 81 4.79 12.22 5.31
CA ILE A 81 3.77 12.21 6.38
C ILE A 81 4.33 12.45 7.78
N ARG A 82 5.66 12.52 7.92
CA ARG A 82 6.34 12.84 9.19
C ARG A 82 7.53 13.74 8.95
N ASP A 83 7.76 14.69 9.85
CA ASP A 83 8.85 15.67 9.73
C ASP A 83 10.23 15.09 10.13
N ASP A 84 10.24 14.15 11.09
CA ASP A 84 11.48 13.63 11.69
C ASP A 84 12.14 12.50 10.91
N ASP A 85 11.35 11.76 10.11
CA ASP A 85 11.77 10.60 9.35
C ASP A 85 11.44 10.79 7.86
N PRO A 86 12.24 10.26 6.91
CA PRO A 86 11.94 10.31 5.47
C PRO A 86 10.87 9.27 5.07
N LEU A 87 9.72 9.30 5.76
CA LEU A 87 8.57 8.44 5.54
C LEU A 87 7.54 9.13 4.64
N TYR A 88 7.30 8.52 3.49
CA TYR A 88 6.31 8.93 2.51
C TYR A 88 5.17 7.92 2.48
N ALA A 89 3.96 8.39 2.20
CA ALA A 89 2.81 7.51 2.03
C ALA A 89 1.91 7.98 0.88
N ALA A 90 1.21 7.01 0.30
CA ALA A 90 0.14 7.22 -0.66
C ALA A 90 -0.98 6.20 -0.43
N GLU A 91 -2.22 6.63 -0.55
CA GLU A 91 -3.39 5.79 -0.39
C GLU A 91 -4.28 5.94 -1.63
N ILE A 92 -4.19 4.95 -2.51
CA ILE A 92 -4.75 5.01 -3.86
C ILE A 92 -6.08 4.29 -3.87
N ASP A 93 -7.14 4.96 -4.29
CA ASP A 93 -8.39 4.30 -4.62
C ASP A 93 -8.22 3.56 -5.96
N PRO A 94 -8.33 2.21 -5.97
CA PRO A 94 -8.13 1.44 -7.18
C PRO A 94 -9.19 1.70 -8.25
N ASP A 95 -10.42 2.05 -7.87
CA ASP A 95 -11.51 2.33 -8.81
C ASP A 95 -11.24 3.67 -9.52
N GLU A 96 -10.90 4.72 -8.77
CA GLU A 96 -10.52 6.03 -9.32
C GLU A 96 -9.26 5.92 -10.21
N ALA A 97 -8.24 5.19 -9.76
CA ALA A 97 -7.01 5.00 -10.53
C ALA A 97 -7.23 4.25 -11.85
N LEU A 98 -8.24 3.37 -11.92
CA LEU A 98 -8.61 2.69 -13.17
C LEU A 98 -9.38 3.59 -14.13
N GLU A 99 -10.16 4.55 -13.61
CA GLU A 99 -10.88 5.57 -14.39
C GLU A 99 -9.97 6.68 -14.92
N GLU A 100 -8.82 6.92 -14.30
CA GLU A 100 -7.85 7.95 -14.74
C GLU A 100 -6.62 7.36 -15.48
N GLY A 101 -6.42 6.05 -15.41
CA GLY A 101 -5.22 5.38 -15.91
C GLY A 101 -5.15 5.22 -17.44
N PRO A 102 -4.02 4.73 -18.00
CA PRO A 102 -3.88 4.43 -19.43
C PRO A 102 -4.80 3.30 -19.94
N PHE A 103 -5.49 2.62 -19.02
CA PHE A 103 -6.55 1.64 -19.30
C PHE A 103 -7.96 2.25 -19.25
N ALA A 104 -8.08 3.52 -18.82
CA ALA A 104 -9.27 4.34 -18.95
C ALA A 104 -9.42 4.79 -20.40
N GLY A 105 -9.72 3.83 -21.27
CA GLY A 105 -10.15 4.12 -22.61
C GLY A 105 -11.64 4.43 -22.62
N ASP A 106 -12.01 5.61 -23.12
CA ASP A 106 -13.24 5.80 -23.88
C ASP A 106 -13.40 4.64 -24.88
N GLY A 107 -14.18 3.61 -24.54
CA GLY A 107 -14.81 2.66 -25.47
C GLY A 107 -13.96 1.86 -26.46
N GLU A 108 -12.66 2.10 -26.62
CA GLU A 108 -11.86 1.59 -27.74
C GLU A 108 -10.60 0.89 -27.22
N ASN A 109 -10.80 -0.33 -26.73
CA ASN A 109 -9.71 -1.23 -26.39
C ASN A 109 -8.86 -1.54 -27.64
N PRO A 110 -7.54 -1.28 -27.65
CA PRO A 110 -6.66 -1.68 -28.75
C PRO A 110 -6.53 -3.22 -28.89
N MET A 111 -6.86 -3.96 -27.82
CA MET A 111 -7.05 -5.42 -27.82
C MET A 111 -8.47 -5.87 -28.19
N GLY A 112 -9.45 -4.96 -28.17
CA GLY A 112 -10.81 -5.22 -28.65
C GLY A 112 -10.88 -5.26 -30.17
N GLY A 113 -10.13 -4.39 -30.85
CA GLY A 113 -10.00 -4.41 -32.30
C GLY A 113 -9.34 -5.68 -32.85
N MET A 114 -8.36 -6.24 -32.12
CA MET A 114 -7.65 -7.45 -32.53
C MET A 114 -8.51 -8.72 -32.39
N LEU A 115 -9.38 -8.78 -31.37
CA LEU A 115 -10.35 -9.88 -31.18
C LEU A 115 -11.59 -9.73 -32.08
N GLY A 116 -12.04 -8.50 -32.34
CA GLY A 116 -13.16 -8.22 -33.25
C GLY A 116 -12.87 -8.59 -34.70
N GLY A 117 -11.67 -8.23 -35.20
CA GLY A 117 -11.27 -8.54 -36.58
C GLY A 117 -11.11 -10.03 -36.90
N LEU A 118 -10.87 -10.87 -35.89
CA LEU A 118 -10.76 -12.33 -36.08
C LEU A 118 -12.14 -12.99 -36.24
N GLY A 119 -13.20 -12.40 -35.65
CA GLY A 119 -14.58 -12.88 -35.77
C GLY A 119 -15.19 -12.64 -37.14
N GLU A 120 -14.89 -11.50 -37.78
CA GLU A 120 -15.37 -11.17 -39.12
C GLU A 120 -14.63 -11.94 -40.22
N ALA A 121 -13.36 -12.31 -40.01
CA ALA A 121 -12.58 -13.09 -40.99
C ALA A 121 -12.96 -14.58 -41.06
N MET A 122 -13.66 -15.12 -40.05
CA MET A 122 -14.07 -16.54 -39.99
C MET A 122 -15.57 -16.77 -40.22
N GLY A 123 -16.35 -15.70 -40.40
CA GLY A 123 -17.81 -15.75 -40.52
C GLY A 123 -18.39 -15.50 -41.92
N GLY A 124 -17.55 -15.50 -42.97
CA GLY A 124 -17.97 -15.33 -44.37
C GLY A 124 -18.12 -16.64 -45.13
#